data_AF-A0A7S3W1N2-F1
#
_entry.id   AF-A0A7S3W1N2-F1
#
_cell.length_a   1.000
_cell.length_b   1.000
_cell.length_c   1.000
_cell.angle_alpha   90.00
_cell.angle_beta   90.00
_cell.angle_gamma   90.00
#
_symmetry.space_group_name_H-M   'P 1'
#
loop_
_entity.id
_entity.type
_entity.pdbx_description
1 polymer ?
#
loop_
_entity_poly.entity_id
_entity_poly.type
_entity_poly.pdbx_seq_one_letter_code
_entity_poly.pdbx_strand_id
1 'polypeptide(L)'
;RYWPARGSVSGHPQRAFTKCMPSGLLYTATISVFAATRLASRPLLAGPALRQSRGCRLMASVSGVVYAQADVPAVRLFTKEGCTLCDKVRDVLRGVTDRAPHSLEAVDITDEDHAQWLAKYKYDIPVLHLDGAYWTKHRLTEEEALEALAEAGAGAFAARRGEPDAERLERRKEER
;
A
#
# COMPACT_ATOMS: atom_id res chain seq x y z
N ARG A 1 11.02 30.55 -44.93
CA ARG A 1 10.34 30.96 -43.67
C ARG A 1 10.69 29.89 -42.63
N TYR A 2 11.86 29.79 -41.98
CA TYR A 2 12.67 30.74 -41.20
C TYR A 2 11.90 31.51 -40.12
N TRP A 3 11.94 30.96 -38.90
CA TRP A 3 11.86 31.69 -37.63
C TRP A 3 13.00 31.18 -36.72
N PRO A 4 13.69 32.04 -35.93
CA PRO A 4 15.01 31.75 -35.39
C PRO A 4 15.04 31.34 -33.91
N ALA A 5 16.24 30.90 -33.54
CA ALA A 5 16.75 30.50 -32.23
C ALA A 5 16.87 31.61 -31.16
N ARG A 6 16.97 31.16 -29.89
CA ARG A 6 17.91 31.55 -28.80
C ARG A 6 17.28 31.17 -27.45
N GLY A 7 17.97 30.72 -26.40
CA GLY A 7 19.38 30.44 -26.08
C GLY A 7 19.36 29.64 -24.75
N SER A 8 20.17 28.59 -24.56
CA SER A 8 21.56 28.58 -24.07
C SER A 8 21.82 29.52 -22.87
N VAL A 9 21.85 28.93 -21.67
CA VAL A 9 22.73 29.34 -20.56
C VAL A 9 23.38 28.07 -20.01
N SER A 10 24.70 28.08 -20.06
CA SER A 10 25.61 26.98 -19.74
C SER A 10 26.49 27.36 -18.54
N GLY A 11 26.79 26.35 -17.72
CA GLY A 11 27.97 26.26 -16.84
C GLY A 11 27.93 27.07 -15.55
N HIS A 12 28.59 26.69 -14.47
CA HIS A 12 29.41 25.52 -14.12
C HIS A 12 29.62 25.58 -12.58
N PRO A 13 30.16 24.53 -11.94
CA PRO A 13 29.97 24.18 -10.53
C PRO A 13 31.09 24.72 -9.63
N GLN A 14 30.89 24.70 -8.31
CA GLN A 14 32.00 24.60 -7.34
C GLN A 14 31.54 24.09 -5.97
N ARG A 15 32.41 23.24 -5.41
CA ARG A 15 32.78 23.05 -3.99
C ARG A 15 31.99 22.05 -3.14
N ALA A 16 32.56 20.85 -3.15
CA ALA A 16 32.73 20.00 -1.99
C ALA A 16 33.09 20.80 -0.73
N PHE A 17 32.37 20.53 0.35
CA PHE A 17 32.80 20.83 1.71
C PHE A 17 32.87 19.50 2.47
N THR A 18 34.07 18.95 2.52
CA THR A 18 34.49 18.07 3.60
C THR A 18 34.35 18.84 4.91
N LYS A 19 33.64 18.27 5.90
CA LYS A 19 33.86 18.64 7.29
C LYS A 19 33.98 17.38 8.13
N CYS A 20 35.18 17.28 8.70
CA CYS A 20 35.67 16.30 9.62
C CYS A 20 34.81 16.21 10.90
N MET A 21 34.84 15.01 11.48
CA MET A 21 34.40 14.66 12.82
C MET A 21 35.04 15.57 13.90
N PRO A 22 34.41 15.66 15.08
CA PRO A 22 35.14 15.66 16.32
C PRO A 22 34.85 14.39 17.15
N SER A 23 35.94 13.93 17.71
CA SER A 23 36.14 12.83 18.65
C SER A 23 35.52 13.12 20.02
N GLY A 24 35.07 12.05 20.69
CA GLY A 24 35.15 11.88 22.14
C GLY A 24 34.10 12.60 22.98
N LEU A 25 33.35 11.84 23.77
CA LEU A 25 33.68 11.70 25.20
C LEU A 25 32.83 10.59 25.84
N LEU A 26 33.53 9.79 26.62
CA LEU A 26 33.04 8.72 27.46
C LEU A 26 32.04 9.27 28.48
N TYR A 27 30.86 8.65 28.61
CA TYR A 27 30.04 8.85 29.80
C TYR A 27 30.03 7.56 30.63
N THR A 28 30.59 7.70 31.82
CA THR A 28 30.91 6.68 32.79
C THR A 28 29.67 6.03 33.38
N ALA A 29 29.71 4.70 33.45
CA ALA A 29 28.79 3.89 34.24
C ALA A 29 28.84 4.28 35.73
N THR A 30 27.70 4.63 36.31
CA THR A 30 27.52 4.61 37.77
C THR A 30 26.61 3.43 38.12
N ILE A 31 27.26 2.34 38.51
CA ILE A 31 26.65 1.20 39.17
C ILE A 31 26.29 1.65 40.58
N SER A 32 24.99 1.74 40.89
CA SER A 32 24.53 1.95 42.26
C SER A 32 23.95 0.65 42.80
N VAL A 33 24.74 -0.01 43.65
CA VAL A 33 24.35 -1.15 44.47
C VAL A 33 23.52 -0.62 45.64
N PHE A 34 22.22 -0.94 45.71
CA PHE A 34 21.46 -0.85 46.95
C PHE A 34 20.80 -2.19 47.27
N ALA A 35 21.50 -2.88 48.17
CA ALA A 35 21.05 -3.71 49.27
C ALA A 35 19.63 -4.30 49.25
N ALA A 36 19.64 -5.63 49.30
CA ALA A 36 18.55 -6.52 49.68
C ALA A 36 17.95 -6.22 51.06
N THR A 37 16.64 -6.49 51.18
CA THR A 37 15.87 -7.03 52.33
C THR A 37 14.40 -6.61 52.12
N ARG A 38 13.33 -7.38 52.32
CA ARG A 38 13.03 -8.56 53.13
C ARG A 38 11.79 -9.26 52.53
N LEU A 39 11.67 -10.55 52.84
CA LEU A 39 10.47 -11.38 52.72
C LEU A 39 9.19 -10.65 53.18
N ALA A 40 8.16 -10.71 52.34
CA ALA A 40 6.77 -10.72 52.77
C ALA A 40 5.97 -11.66 51.87
N SER A 41 5.72 -12.84 52.41
CA SER A 41 4.73 -13.81 51.96
C SER A 41 3.35 -13.17 51.83
N ARG A 42 2.54 -13.63 50.85
CA ARG A 42 1.05 -13.78 50.84
C ARG A 42 0.48 -13.64 49.41
N PRO A 43 -0.71 -14.18 49.14
CA PRO A 43 -1.02 -15.59 48.92
C PRO A 43 -1.39 -15.83 47.44
N LEU A 44 -1.50 -17.10 47.08
CA LEU A 44 -2.17 -17.55 45.86
C LEU A 44 -3.63 -17.12 45.88
N LEU A 45 -3.94 -15.97 45.28
CA LEU A 45 -5.30 -15.64 44.88
C LEU A 45 -5.42 -15.97 43.40
N ALA A 46 -6.25 -16.98 43.13
CA ALA A 46 -6.71 -17.36 41.82
C ALA A 46 -7.19 -16.11 41.06
N GLY A 47 -6.39 -15.67 40.10
CA GLY A 47 -6.86 -14.74 39.09
C GLY A 47 -8.01 -15.41 38.33
N PRO A 48 -9.09 -14.69 38.02
CA PRO A 48 -10.16 -15.26 37.21
C PRO A 48 -9.52 -15.71 35.91
N ALA A 49 -9.85 -16.93 35.49
CA ALA A 49 -9.59 -17.36 34.13
C ALA A 49 -10.03 -16.22 33.22
N LEU A 50 -9.08 -15.54 32.59
CA LEU A 50 -9.37 -14.69 31.47
C LEU A 50 -10.08 -15.63 30.51
N ARG A 51 -11.40 -15.52 30.50
CA ARG A 51 -12.29 -15.99 29.45
C ARG A 51 -11.67 -15.34 28.25
N GLN A 52 -10.76 -16.08 27.61
CA GLN A 52 -10.21 -15.72 26.34
C GLN A 52 -11.45 -15.70 25.48
N SER A 53 -11.98 -14.50 25.31
CA SER A 53 -12.99 -14.21 24.34
C SER A 53 -12.44 -14.90 23.11
N ARG A 54 -13.13 -15.98 22.69
CA ARG A 54 -13.11 -16.39 21.31
C ARG A 54 -13.68 -15.18 20.60
N GLY A 55 -12.83 -14.18 20.39
CA GLY A 55 -13.11 -13.04 19.56
C GLY A 55 -13.63 -13.66 18.29
N CYS A 56 -14.77 -13.15 17.85
CA CYS A 56 -15.37 -13.47 16.59
C CYS A 56 -14.26 -13.80 15.60
N ARG A 57 -14.39 -14.95 14.94
CA ARG A 57 -13.65 -15.20 13.71
C ARG A 57 -14.21 -14.17 12.74
N LEU A 58 -13.76 -12.92 12.88
CA LEU A 58 -13.97 -11.85 11.92
C LEU A 58 -13.57 -12.51 10.60
N MET A 59 -14.46 -12.46 9.61
CA MET A 59 -14.13 -12.89 8.26
C MET A 59 -12.72 -12.37 7.96
N ALA A 60 -11.81 -13.26 7.56
CA ALA A 60 -10.41 -12.90 7.42
C ALA A 60 -10.32 -11.87 6.31
N SER A 61 -10.25 -10.58 6.69
CA SER A 61 -10.06 -9.48 5.75
C SER A 61 -8.82 -9.79 4.91
N VAL A 62 -8.96 -9.64 3.60
CA VAL A 62 -7.82 -9.78 2.67
C VAL A 62 -7.10 -8.44 2.44
N SER A 63 -7.43 -7.40 3.21
CA SER A 63 -6.77 -6.10 3.16
C SER A 63 -5.33 -6.17 3.68
N GLY A 64 -4.39 -5.57 2.96
CA GLY A 64 -3.00 -5.43 3.39
C GLY A 64 -2.00 -5.34 2.23
N VAL A 65 -0.75 -5.03 2.59
CA VAL A 65 0.37 -5.02 1.64
C VAL A 65 0.72 -6.44 1.23
N VAL A 66 0.64 -6.75 -0.07
CA VAL A 66 1.05 -8.05 -0.63
C VAL A 66 2.56 -8.09 -0.82
N TYR A 67 3.13 -7.03 -1.41
CA TYR A 67 4.57 -6.79 -1.47
C TYR A 67 4.85 -5.30 -1.61
N ALA A 68 5.89 -4.83 -0.95
CA ALA A 68 6.35 -3.45 -1.01
C ALA A 68 7.73 -3.37 -1.65
N GLN A 69 7.90 -2.36 -2.48
CA GLN A 69 9.16 -1.95 -3.09
C GLN A 69 9.25 -0.43 -2.96
N ALA A 70 10.46 0.10 -2.74
CA ALA A 70 10.68 1.53 -2.57
C ALA A 70 10.82 2.24 -3.92
N ASP A 71 10.38 3.50 -4.00
CA ASP A 71 10.54 4.38 -5.17
C ASP A 71 9.96 3.81 -6.48
N VAL A 72 8.91 3.00 -6.40
CA VAL A 72 8.22 2.39 -7.54
C VAL A 72 6.71 2.68 -7.50
N PRO A 73 6.00 2.52 -8.63
CA PRO A 73 4.56 2.72 -8.67
C PRO A 73 3.79 1.83 -7.67
N ALA A 74 2.74 2.39 -7.07
CA ALA A 74 1.89 1.70 -6.11
C ALA A 74 0.59 1.21 -6.74
N VAL A 75 0.44 -0.11 -6.84
CA VAL A 75 -0.78 -0.75 -7.32
C VAL A 75 -1.68 -1.08 -6.13
N ARG A 76 -2.94 -0.65 -6.18
CA ARG A 76 -3.99 -1.11 -5.26
C ARG A 76 -4.99 -2.00 -5.99
N LEU A 77 -5.19 -3.20 -5.45
CA LEU A 77 -6.15 -4.19 -5.93
C LEU A 77 -7.36 -4.25 -5.01
N PHE A 78 -8.49 -3.71 -5.47
CA PHE A 78 -9.77 -3.86 -4.80
C PHE A 78 -10.32 -5.26 -5.06
N THR A 79 -10.51 -6.02 -3.98
CA THR A 79 -10.84 -7.44 -4.00
C THR A 79 -11.84 -7.76 -2.89
N LYS A 80 -12.22 -9.04 -2.77
CA LYS A 80 -12.95 -9.60 -1.63
C LYS A 80 -12.48 -11.03 -1.36
N GLU A 81 -12.81 -11.56 -0.19
CA GLU A 81 -12.61 -12.97 0.16
C GLU A 81 -13.27 -13.92 -0.88
N GLY A 82 -12.56 -15.00 -1.23
CA GLY A 82 -13.05 -16.00 -2.20
C GLY A 82 -13.11 -15.56 -3.67
N CYS A 83 -12.53 -14.41 -4.05
CA CYS A 83 -12.54 -13.92 -5.43
C CYS A 83 -11.48 -14.58 -6.33
N THR A 84 -11.85 -15.64 -7.05
CA THR A 84 -10.94 -16.36 -7.98
C THR A 84 -10.43 -15.49 -9.15
N LEU A 85 -11.20 -14.49 -9.58
CA LEU A 85 -10.76 -13.55 -10.64
C LEU A 85 -9.68 -12.59 -10.13
N CYS A 86 -9.78 -12.19 -8.87
CA CYS A 86 -8.84 -11.32 -8.20
C CYS A 86 -7.49 -12.02 -7.99
N ASP A 87 -7.50 -13.32 -7.66
CA ASP A 87 -6.29 -14.14 -7.58
C ASP A 87 -5.52 -14.14 -8.91
N LYS A 88 -6.20 -14.29 -10.04
CA LYS A 88 -5.56 -14.26 -11.38
C LYS A 88 -4.87 -12.94 -11.65
N VAL A 89 -5.52 -11.82 -11.33
CA VAL A 89 -4.94 -10.48 -11.50
C VAL A 89 -3.71 -10.30 -10.60
N ARG A 90 -3.79 -10.74 -9.34
CA ARG A 90 -2.64 -10.75 -8.42
C ARG A 90 -1.47 -11.58 -8.98
N ASP A 91 -1.77 -12.73 -9.58
CA ASP A 91 -0.75 -13.63 -10.13
C ASP A 91 -0.07 -13.02 -11.36
N VAL A 92 -0.81 -12.33 -12.23
CA VAL A 92 -0.26 -11.56 -13.37
C VAL A 92 0.67 -10.46 -12.86
N LEU A 93 0.23 -9.66 -11.88
CA LEU A 93 1.05 -8.59 -11.29
C LEU A 93 2.33 -9.16 -10.67
N ARG A 94 2.24 -10.27 -9.94
CA ARG A 94 3.40 -10.95 -9.38
C ARG A 94 4.36 -11.42 -10.48
N GLY A 95 3.85 -11.96 -11.58
CA GLY A 95 4.65 -12.44 -12.71
C GLY A 95 5.44 -11.35 -13.44
N VAL A 96 4.95 -10.11 -13.45
CA VAL A 96 5.64 -8.98 -14.10
C VAL A 96 6.59 -8.22 -13.18
N THR A 97 6.65 -8.56 -11.89
CA THR A 97 7.48 -7.86 -10.88
C THR A 97 8.95 -7.73 -11.29
N ASP A 98 9.53 -8.76 -11.91
CA ASP A 98 10.94 -8.78 -12.34
C ASP A 98 11.22 -7.82 -13.51
N ARG A 99 10.20 -7.55 -14.34
CA ARG A 99 10.32 -6.71 -15.54
C ARG A 99 9.91 -5.27 -15.28
N ALA A 100 8.93 -5.07 -14.40
CA ALA A 100 8.41 -3.78 -14.01
C ALA A 100 8.24 -3.77 -12.48
N PRO A 101 9.24 -3.29 -11.73
CA PRO A 101 9.17 -3.17 -10.28
C PRO A 101 7.98 -2.29 -9.85
N HIS A 102 7.19 -2.77 -8.89
CA HIS A 102 6.01 -2.08 -8.35
C HIS A 102 5.66 -2.62 -6.96
N SER A 103 4.86 -1.88 -6.20
CA SER A 103 4.26 -2.37 -4.96
C SER A 103 2.81 -2.80 -5.20
N LEU A 104 2.33 -3.77 -4.44
CA LEU A 104 0.95 -4.25 -4.50
C LEU A 104 0.33 -4.26 -3.11
N GLU A 105 -0.80 -3.58 -2.99
CA GLU A 105 -1.67 -3.56 -1.84
C GLU A 105 -3.02 -4.16 -2.22
N ALA A 106 -3.52 -5.11 -1.44
CA ALA A 106 -4.88 -5.62 -1.55
C ALA A 106 -5.79 -4.83 -0.62
N VAL A 107 -6.97 -4.46 -1.11
CA VAL A 107 -8.00 -3.75 -0.36
C VAL A 107 -9.27 -4.59 -0.43
N ASP A 108 -9.66 -5.20 0.69
CA ASP A 108 -10.92 -5.90 0.81
C ASP A 108 -12.06 -4.87 0.88
N ILE A 109 -12.89 -4.84 -0.16
CA ILE A 109 -14.02 -3.91 -0.21
C ILE A 109 -15.12 -4.27 0.78
N THR A 110 -15.09 -5.46 1.38
CA THR A 110 -16.11 -5.93 2.33
C THR A 110 -15.82 -5.53 3.78
N ASP A 111 -14.66 -4.92 4.04
CA ASP A 111 -14.32 -4.38 5.35
C ASP A 111 -15.25 -3.21 5.72
N GLU A 112 -15.56 -3.09 7.01
CA GLU A 112 -16.44 -2.03 7.54
C GLU A 112 -15.88 -0.63 7.25
N ASP A 113 -14.56 -0.48 7.28
CA ASP A 113 -13.85 0.78 6.98
C ASP A 113 -13.85 1.12 5.47
N HIS A 114 -14.27 0.19 4.61
CA HIS A 114 -14.21 0.29 3.14
C HIS A 114 -15.59 0.33 2.48
N ALA A 115 -16.66 0.67 3.23
CA ALA A 115 -18.03 0.72 2.72
C ALA A 115 -18.22 1.55 1.43
N GLN A 116 -17.45 2.63 1.28
CA GLN A 116 -17.41 3.45 0.07
C GLN A 116 -16.94 2.68 -1.18
N TRP A 117 -15.98 1.76 -1.03
CA TRP A 117 -15.48 0.92 -2.11
C TRP A 117 -16.47 -0.19 -2.44
N LEU A 118 -17.17 -0.72 -1.44
CA LEU A 118 -18.26 -1.66 -1.66
C LEU A 118 -19.37 -1.02 -2.51
N ALA A 119 -19.81 0.18 -2.13
CA ALA A 119 -20.84 0.91 -2.86
C ALA A 119 -20.45 1.20 -4.31
N LYS A 120 -19.15 1.47 -4.56
CA LYS A 120 -18.64 1.81 -5.89
C LYS A 120 -18.34 0.59 -6.77
N TYR A 121 -17.69 -0.44 -6.23
CA TYR A 121 -17.08 -1.53 -7.01
C TYR A 121 -17.70 -2.93 -6.83
N LYS A 122 -18.75 -3.10 -6.03
CA LYS A 122 -19.38 -4.42 -5.76
C LYS A 122 -19.65 -5.31 -6.99
N TYR A 123 -19.91 -4.71 -8.15
CA TYR A 123 -20.21 -5.43 -9.40
C TYR A 123 -19.02 -5.56 -10.35
N ASP A 124 -17.90 -4.90 -10.05
CA ASP A 124 -16.82 -4.67 -11.00
C ASP A 124 -15.44 -5.13 -10.51
N ILE A 125 -15.37 -5.85 -9.39
CA ILE A 125 -14.11 -6.42 -8.88
C ILE A 125 -13.57 -7.54 -9.80
N PRO A 126 -12.24 -7.68 -9.94
CA PRO A 126 -11.19 -6.82 -9.37
C PRO A 126 -11.12 -5.44 -10.03
N VAL A 127 -10.84 -4.40 -9.25
CA VAL A 127 -10.52 -3.05 -9.75
C VAL A 127 -9.09 -2.71 -9.35
N LEU A 128 -8.34 -2.09 -10.27
CA LEU A 128 -6.97 -1.68 -10.06
C LEU A 128 -6.85 -0.17 -10.07
N HIS A 129 -6.16 0.37 -9.06
CA HIS A 129 -5.63 1.72 -9.07
C HIS A 129 -4.11 1.68 -9.14
N LEU A 130 -3.53 2.64 -9.84
CA LEU A 130 -2.08 2.84 -9.93
C LEU A 130 -1.77 4.27 -9.47
N ASP A 131 -0.98 4.39 -8.42
CA ASP A 131 -0.69 5.66 -7.72
C ASP A 131 -1.95 6.44 -7.32
N GLY A 132 -3.03 5.70 -6.99
CA GLY A 132 -4.34 6.25 -6.62
C GLY A 132 -5.22 6.69 -7.80
N ALA A 133 -4.76 6.54 -9.05
CA ALA A 133 -5.55 6.78 -10.24
C ALA A 133 -6.20 5.48 -10.75
N TYR A 134 -7.44 5.56 -11.25
CA TYR A 134 -8.11 4.39 -11.82
C TYR A 134 -7.37 3.86 -13.04
N TRP A 135 -7.14 2.54 -13.06
CA TRP A 135 -6.43 1.88 -14.15
C TRP A 135 -7.32 0.97 -14.97
N THR A 136 -7.79 -0.14 -14.40
CA THR A 136 -8.62 -1.12 -15.13
C THR A 136 -9.47 -1.95 -14.17
N LYS A 137 -10.36 -2.76 -14.72
CA LYS A 137 -11.26 -3.67 -13.99
C LYS A 137 -11.41 -5.02 -14.68
N HIS A 138 -11.85 -6.03 -13.94
CA HIS A 138 -12.16 -7.41 -14.37
C HIS A 138 -10.98 -8.24 -14.90
N ARG A 139 -10.16 -7.70 -15.81
CA ARG A 139 -9.09 -8.42 -16.48
C ARG A 139 -7.85 -7.54 -16.56
N LEU A 140 -6.70 -8.21 -16.52
CA LEU A 140 -5.39 -7.63 -16.73
C LEU A 140 -4.55 -8.68 -17.45
N THR A 141 -3.99 -8.35 -18.62
CA THR A 141 -2.96 -9.17 -19.26
C THR A 141 -1.57 -8.72 -18.82
N GLU A 142 -0.56 -9.56 -19.04
CA GLU A 142 0.83 -9.18 -18.77
C GLU A 142 1.28 -7.99 -19.62
N GLU A 143 0.86 -7.90 -20.89
CA GLU A 143 1.24 -6.77 -21.74
C GLU A 143 0.65 -5.45 -21.23
N GLU A 144 -0.64 -5.46 -20.87
CA GLU A 144 -1.32 -4.29 -20.29
C GLU A 144 -0.67 -3.86 -18.98
N ALA A 145 -0.26 -4.83 -18.15
CA ALA A 145 0.42 -4.58 -16.90
C ALA A 145 1.76 -3.86 -17.10
N LEU A 146 2.57 -4.37 -18.02
CA LEU A 146 3.89 -3.81 -18.30
C LEU A 146 3.80 -2.40 -18.89
N GLU A 147 2.85 -2.16 -19.79
CA GLU A 147 2.66 -0.83 -20.41
C GLU A 147 2.30 0.21 -19.34
N ALA A 148 1.29 -0.06 -18.52
CA ALA A 148 0.84 0.89 -17.51
C ALA A 148 1.86 1.12 -16.40
N LEU A 149 2.57 0.06 -15.96
CA LEU A 149 3.63 0.19 -14.96
C LEU A 149 4.83 0.98 -15.51
N ALA A 150 5.16 0.81 -16.79
CA ALA A 150 6.19 1.62 -17.44
C ALA A 150 5.79 3.10 -17.53
N GLU A 151 4.54 3.40 -17.87
CA GLU A 151 4.01 4.77 -17.86
C GLU A 151 4.07 5.39 -16.46
N ALA A 152 3.68 4.64 -15.42
CA ALA A 152 3.71 5.11 -14.05
C ALA A 152 5.13 5.30 -13.52
N GLY A 153 6.06 4.40 -13.87
CA GLY A 153 7.49 4.57 -13.57
C GLY A 153 8.09 5.82 -14.23
N ALA A 154 7.53 6.26 -15.36
CA ALA A 154 7.89 7.53 -16.00
C ALA A 154 7.11 8.75 -15.46
N GLY A 155 6.19 8.56 -14.50
CA GLY A 155 5.33 9.61 -13.94
C GLY A 155 4.27 10.13 -14.92
N ALA A 156 3.98 9.40 -15.99
CA ALA A 156 3.07 9.81 -17.06
C ALA A 156 1.69 9.13 -16.97
N PHE A 157 1.48 8.26 -15.99
CA PHE A 157 0.21 7.53 -15.84
C PHE A 157 -0.94 8.48 -15.52
N ALA A 158 -2.03 8.36 -16.27
CA ALA A 158 -3.25 9.11 -16.06
C ALA A 158 -4.43 8.15 -15.86
N ALA A 159 -5.39 8.57 -15.04
CA ALA A 159 -6.60 7.81 -14.78
C ALA A 159 -7.30 7.45 -16.10
N ARG A 160 -7.52 6.15 -16.31
CA ARG A 160 -8.20 5.63 -17.50
C ARG A 160 -9.70 5.97 -17.41
N ARG A 161 -10.39 5.94 -18.56
CA ARG A 161 -11.84 6.22 -18.60
C ARG A 161 -12.64 4.98 -18.18
N GLY A 162 -13.89 5.19 -17.77
CA GLY A 162 -14.83 4.10 -17.50
C GLY A 162 -14.71 3.50 -16.09
N GLU A 163 -14.27 4.30 -15.12
CA GLU A 163 -14.30 3.91 -13.72
C GLU A 163 -15.73 3.51 -13.30
N PRO A 164 -15.93 2.34 -12.66
CA PRO A 164 -17.23 1.92 -12.19
C PRO A 164 -17.80 2.83 -11.09
N ASP A 165 -19.12 2.94 -11.10
CA ASP A 165 -19.91 3.67 -10.10
C ASP A 165 -21.24 2.92 -9.94
N ALA A 166 -21.22 1.83 -9.17
CA ALA A 166 -22.39 0.98 -8.96
C ALA A 166 -23.53 1.74 -8.26
N GLU A 167 -23.21 2.62 -7.32
CA GLU A 167 -24.20 3.45 -6.61
C GLU A 167 -25.02 4.31 -7.59
N ARG A 168 -24.37 5.01 -8.53
CA ARG A 168 -25.07 5.79 -9.56
C ARG A 168 -25.99 4.93 -10.43
N LEU A 169 -25.57 3.70 -10.74
CA LEU A 169 -26.37 2.79 -11.56
C LEU A 169 -27.62 2.32 -10.84
N GLU A 170 -27.55 2.08 -9.53
CA GLU A 170 -28.71 1.63 -8.73
C GLU A 170 -29.74 2.73 -8.57
N ARG A 171 -29.33 3.95 -8.22
CA ARG A 171 -30.25 5.10 -8.12
C ARG A 171 -31.03 5.30 -9.43
N ARG A 172 -30.36 5.19 -10.58
CA ARG A 172 -31.03 5.26 -11.89
C ARG A 172 -32.02 4.12 -12.13
N LYS A 173 -31.75 2.92 -11.61
CA LYS A 173 -32.66 1.76 -11.75
C LYS A 173 -33.90 1.92 -10.87
N GLU A 174 -33.76 2.52 -9.69
CA GLU A 174 -34.87 2.76 -8.76
C GLU A 174 -35.82 3.86 -9.26
N GLU A 175 -35.31 4.84 -10.01
CA GLU A 175 -36.10 5.92 -10.63
C GLU A 175 -36.95 5.47 -11.83
N ARG A 176 -36.77 4.22 -12.31
CA ARG A 176 -37.38 3.70 -13.54
C ARG A 176 -38.52 2.72 -13.25
#